data_AF-A0AAP2GN21-F1
#
_entry.id   AF-A0AAP2GN21-F1
#
_cell.length_a   1.000
_cell.length_b   1.000
_cell.length_c   1.000
_cell.angle_alpha   90.00
_cell.angle_beta   90.00
_cell.angle_gamma   90.00
#
_symmetry.space_group_name_H-M   'P 1'
#
loop_
_entity.id
_entity.type
_entity.pdbx_description
1 polymer ?
#
loop_
_entity_poly.entity_id
_entity_poly.type
_entity_poly.pdbx_seq_one_letter_code
_entity_poly.pdbx_strand_id
1 'polypeptide(L)'
;MNNQPSGFKETKEAIVEVKLWEAFLLYNRHNLYRTLCTYSLDNAPIEKDADDLATVSFRFMACDWNNTLKDLLSVHNIPVIQEKRTLTEKAALWH
;
A
#
# COMPACT_ATOMS: atom_id res chain seq x y z
N MET A 1 -39.89 -20.38 0.13
CA MET A 1 -39.29 -19.11 -0.34
C MET A 1 -38.60 -18.45 0.85
N ASN A 2 -37.29 -18.61 1.00
CA ASN A 2 -36.50 -17.84 1.98
C ASN A 2 -35.32 -17.20 1.23
N ASN A 3 -35.57 -16.06 0.60
CA ASN A 3 -34.54 -15.17 0.07
C ASN A 3 -34.03 -14.31 1.23
N GLN A 4 -33.06 -14.82 1.98
CA GLN A 4 -32.27 -13.99 2.87
C GLN A 4 -31.07 -13.50 2.05
N PRO A 5 -30.92 -12.19 1.75
CA PRO A 5 -29.69 -11.73 1.15
C PRO A 5 -28.59 -11.98 2.18
N SER A 6 -27.61 -12.81 1.85
CA SER A 6 -26.37 -12.95 2.61
C SER A 6 -25.56 -11.66 2.45
N GLY A 7 -26.08 -10.57 3.01
CA GLY A 7 -25.46 -9.26 3.05
C GLY A 7 -24.31 -9.28 4.03
N PHE A 8 -23.17 -8.76 3.59
CA PHE A 8 -21.86 -8.72 4.27
C PHE A 8 -21.11 -10.05 4.28
N LYS A 9 -20.44 -10.35 3.16
CA LYS A 9 -19.11 -10.95 3.26
C LYS A 9 -18.22 -9.88 3.90
N GLU A 10 -17.71 -10.14 5.10
CA GLU A 10 -16.58 -9.38 5.61
C GLU A 10 -15.46 -9.48 4.58
N THR A 11 -15.29 -8.43 3.78
CA THR A 11 -14.12 -8.32 2.91
C THR A 11 -12.94 -8.13 3.85
N LYS A 12 -12.26 -9.22 4.22
CA LYS A 12 -10.95 -9.15 4.85
C LYS A 12 -10.03 -8.47 3.83
N GLU A 13 -9.86 -7.17 3.97
CA GLU A 13 -9.02 -6.38 3.08
C GLU A 13 -7.57 -6.56 3.52
N ALA A 14 -6.76 -7.19 2.68
CA ALA A 14 -5.35 -7.35 2.93
C ALA A 14 -4.64 -6.02 2.67
N ILE A 15 -3.81 -5.60 3.62
CA ILE A 15 -2.89 -4.47 3.47
C ILE A 15 -1.53 -5.01 3.06
N VAL A 16 -0.86 -4.29 2.16
CA VAL A 16 0.52 -4.55 1.78
C VAL A 16 1.38 -3.37 2.17
N GLU A 17 2.38 -3.61 2.99
CA GLU A 17 3.44 -2.67 3.29
C GLU A 17 4.62 -2.94 2.35
N VAL A 18 5.11 -1.89 1.70
CA VAL A 18 6.22 -2.00 0.76
C VAL A 18 7.30 -1.00 1.08
N LYS A 19 8.55 -1.45 1.03
CA LYS A 19 9.74 -0.65 1.32
C LYS A 19 10.55 -0.43 0.05
N LEU A 20 10.92 0.82 -0.22
CA LEU A 20 11.62 1.27 -1.43
C LEU A 20 12.82 2.15 -1.06
N TRP A 21 13.81 2.29 -1.96
CA TRP A 21 14.86 3.29 -1.77
C TRP A 21 14.33 4.68 -2.15
N GLU A 22 14.52 5.65 -1.26
CA GLU A 22 14.05 7.02 -1.47
C GLU A 22 14.70 7.68 -2.69
N ALA A 23 15.95 7.32 -2.97
CA ALA A 23 16.69 7.82 -4.13
C ALA A 23 15.93 7.59 -5.46
N PHE A 24 15.24 6.45 -5.64
CA PHE A 24 14.48 6.19 -6.86
C PHE A 24 13.26 7.11 -7.03
N LEU A 25 12.68 7.59 -5.93
CA LEU A 25 11.59 8.56 -5.96
C LEU A 25 12.12 9.97 -6.25
N LEU A 26 13.33 10.27 -5.80
CA LEU A 26 14.05 11.52 -6.09
C LEU A 26 14.56 11.63 -7.53
N TYR A 27 14.58 10.57 -8.33
CA TYR A 27 14.93 10.68 -9.75
C TYR A 27 13.68 10.84 -10.64
N ASN A 28 12.52 10.34 -10.21
CA ASN A 28 11.24 10.40 -10.95
C ASN A 28 10.31 11.54 -10.47
N ARG A 29 10.91 12.68 -10.08
CA ARG A 29 10.58 13.57 -8.94
C ARG A 29 9.14 14.00 -8.64
N HIS A 30 8.14 13.87 -9.50
CA HIS A 30 6.82 14.44 -9.18
C HIS A 30 5.63 13.52 -9.40
N ASN A 31 5.58 12.76 -10.49
CA ASN A 31 4.41 11.93 -10.74
C ASN A 31 4.42 10.69 -9.85
N LEU A 32 5.55 9.98 -9.77
CA LEU A 32 5.55 8.71 -9.05
C LEU A 32 5.35 8.87 -7.54
N TYR A 33 6.11 9.74 -6.89
CA TYR A 33 5.97 9.96 -5.45
C TYR A 33 4.53 10.36 -5.09
N ARG A 34 3.96 11.30 -5.85
CA ARG A 34 2.58 11.75 -5.64
C ARG A 34 1.56 10.64 -5.92
N THR A 35 1.78 9.82 -6.96
CA THR A 35 0.94 8.65 -7.22
C THR A 35 1.01 7.67 -6.07
N LEU A 36 2.21 7.33 -5.57
CA LEU A 36 2.36 6.44 -4.41
C LEU A 36 1.64 7.01 -3.18
N CYS A 37 1.78 8.31 -2.89
CA CYS A 37 1.01 8.93 -1.81
C CYS A 37 -0.50 8.88 -2.04
N THR A 38 -0.97 9.06 -3.28
CA THR A 38 -2.41 9.05 -3.60
C THR A 38 -3.05 7.69 -3.37
N TYR A 39 -2.32 6.61 -3.64
CA TYR A 39 -2.80 5.25 -3.41
C TYR A 39 -2.51 4.76 -1.99
N SER A 40 -1.64 5.45 -1.22
CA SER A 40 -1.29 4.97 0.11
C SER A 40 -2.41 5.22 1.10
N LEU A 41 -2.58 4.28 2.03
CA LEU A 41 -3.56 4.39 3.11
C LEU A 41 -3.30 5.59 4.02
N ASP A 42 -2.04 6.01 4.09
CA ASP A 42 -1.55 7.10 4.94
C ASP A 42 -1.49 8.45 4.22
N ASN A 43 -1.81 8.49 2.92
CA ASN A 43 -1.62 9.65 2.03
C ASN A 43 -0.17 10.18 1.98
N ALA A 44 0.78 9.42 2.51
CA ALA A 44 2.19 9.71 2.68
C ALA A 44 2.97 8.39 2.85
N PRO A 45 4.31 8.42 2.81
CA PRO A 45 5.13 7.35 3.35
C PRO A 45 4.94 7.22 4.87
N ILE A 46 5.10 6.01 5.39
CA ILE A 46 5.16 5.74 6.83
C ILE A 46 6.41 6.43 7.39
N GLU A 47 6.32 6.99 8.60
CA GLU A 47 7.46 7.60 9.30
C GLU A 47 8.64 6.63 9.36
N LYS A 48 9.83 7.16 9.03
CA LYS A 48 11.07 6.39 9.02
C LYS A 48 11.51 6.11 10.45
N ASP A 49 11.99 4.90 10.70
CA ASP A 49 12.89 4.68 11.83
C ASP A 49 14.14 5.55 11.63
N ALA A 50 14.62 6.18 12.70
CA ALA A 50 15.73 7.13 12.66
C ALA A 50 17.03 6.52 12.07
N ASP A 51 17.16 5.19 12.10
CA ASP A 51 18.31 4.45 11.59
C ASP A 51 18.22 4.11 10.09
N ASP A 52 17.08 4.32 9.42
CA ASP A 52 16.87 3.96 8.01
C ASP A 52 16.47 5.15 7.15
N LEU A 53 17.38 6.12 7.04
CA LEU A 53 17.16 7.37 6.30
C LEU A 53 17.06 7.16 4.78
N ALA A 54 17.58 6.05 4.24
CA ALA A 54 17.71 5.83 2.81
C ALA A 54 16.49 5.17 2.15
N THR A 55 15.58 4.63 2.96
CA THR A 55 14.38 3.94 2.48
C THR A 55 13.11 4.63 2.94
N VAL A 56 12.01 4.32 2.24
CA VAL A 56 10.66 4.78 2.58
C VAL A 56 9.71 3.61 2.47
N SER A 57 8.73 3.56 3.38
CA SER A 57 7.69 2.54 3.38
C SER A 57 6.34 3.15 3.03
N PHE A 58 5.49 2.41 2.32
CA PHE A 58 4.11 2.78 2.04
C PHE A 58 3.18 1.62 2.35
N ARG A 59 1.95 1.91 2.79
CA ARG A 59 0.89 0.91 2.93
C ARG A 59 -0.17 1.10 1.86
N PHE A 60 -0.54 0.00 1.23
CA PHE A 60 -1.51 -0.04 0.16
C PHE A 60 -2.56 -1.10 0.43
N MET A 61 -3.74 -0.93 -0.16
CA MET A 61 -4.66 -2.05 -0.32
C MET A 61 -4.03 -3.09 -1.24
N ALA A 62 -4.18 -4.38 -0.93
CA ALA A 62 -3.61 -5.45 -1.74
C ALA A 62 -4.16 -5.45 -3.17
N CYS A 63 -5.41 -5.02 -3.39
CA CYS A 63 -5.97 -4.88 -4.73
C CYS A 63 -5.22 -3.82 -5.55
N ASP A 64 -5.04 -2.62 -4.99
CA ASP A 64 -4.33 -1.53 -5.67
C ASP A 64 -2.87 -1.88 -5.91
N TRP A 65 -2.25 -2.55 -4.93
CA TRP A 65 -0.89 -3.05 -5.05
C TRP A 65 -0.71 -4.01 -6.23
N ASN A 66 -1.54 -5.06 -6.31
CA ASN A 66 -1.40 -6.10 -7.33
C ASN A 66 -1.83 -5.63 -8.73
N ASN A 67 -2.80 -4.72 -8.82
CA ASN A 67 -3.39 -4.34 -10.11
C ASN A 67 -2.75 -3.11 -10.75
N THR A 68 -2.12 -2.24 -9.95
CA THR A 68 -1.67 -0.92 -10.44
C THR A 68 -0.23 -0.64 -10.05
N LEU A 69 0.08 -0.74 -8.75
CA LEU A 69 1.33 -0.20 -8.23
C LEU A 69 2.55 -1.07 -8.55
N LYS A 70 2.41 -2.39 -8.56
CA LYS A 70 3.50 -3.30 -8.99
C LYS A 70 3.96 -3.00 -10.41
N ASP A 71 3.00 -2.90 -11.34
CA ASP A 71 3.29 -2.62 -12.74
C ASP A 71 3.88 -1.22 -12.91
N LEU A 72 3.35 -0.22 -12.20
CA LEU A 72 3.89 1.13 -12.20
C LEU A 72 5.36 1.15 -11.77
N LEU A 73 5.70 0.51 -10.66
CA LEU A 73 7.10 0.44 -10.19
C LEU A 73 7.99 -0.32 -11.17
N SER A 74 7.49 -1.39 -11.77
CA SER A 74 8.21 -2.15 -12.79
C SER A 74 8.53 -1.31 -14.03
N VAL A 75 7.56 -0.53 -14.54
CA VAL A 75 7.74 0.37 -15.69
C VAL A 75 8.80 1.43 -15.41
N HIS A 76 8.89 1.91 -14.18
CA HIS A 76 9.89 2.89 -13.74
C HIS A 76 11.22 2.26 -13.28
N ASN A 77 11.39 0.92 -13.40
CA ASN A 77 12.56 0.17 -12.95
C ASN A 77 12.90 0.38 -11.47
N ILE A 78 11.88 0.42 -10.61
CA ILE A 78 12.05 0.68 -9.19
C ILE A 78 11.97 -0.62 -8.40
N PRO A 79 13.07 -1.04 -7.76
CA PRO A 79 13.09 -2.27 -6.99
C PRO A 79 12.32 -2.11 -5.67
N VAL A 80 11.51 -3.11 -5.35
CA VAL A 80 10.91 -3.28 -4.02
C VAL A 80 11.90 -4.03 -3.13
N ILE A 81 12.29 -3.40 -2.03
CA ILE A 81 13.24 -3.97 -1.05
C ILE A 81 12.54 -5.02 -0.19
N GLN A 82 11.32 -4.72 0.24
CA GLN A 82 10.53 -5.59 1.10
C GLN A 82 9.05 -5.42 0.79
N GLU A 83 8.30 -6.52 0.79
CA GLU A 83 6.85 -6.57 0.69
C GLU A 83 6.32 -7.41 1.87
N LYS A 84 5.47 -6.83 2.72
CA LYS A 84 4.83 -7.52 3.85
C LYS A 84 3.32 -7.43 3.72
N ARG A 85 2.65 -8.58 3.75
CA ARG A 85 1.18 -8.65 3.68
C ARG A 85 0.60 -8.90 5.06
N THR A 86 -0.39 -8.11 5.42
CA THR A 86 -1.13 -8.24 6.67
C THR A 86 -2.61 -8.33 6.35
N LEU A 87 -3.29 -9.33 6.90
CA LEU A 87 -4.75 -9.39 6.86
C LEU A 87 -5.27 -8.46 7.95
N THR A 88 -5.99 -7.41 7.56
CA THR A 88 -6.67 -6.56 8.52
C THR A 88 -8.09 -7.07 8.67
N GLU A 89 -8.39 -7.63 9.84
CA GLU A 89 -9.77 -7.79 10.26
C GLU A 89 -10.27 -6.39 10.59
N LYS A 90 -11.29 -5.93 9.86
CA LYS A 90 -11.98 -4.69 10.19
C LYS A 90 -12.63 -4.93 11.54
N ALA A 91 -11.94 -4.61 12.64
CA ALA A 91 -12.54 -4.60 13.95
C ALA A 91 -13.72 -3.64 13.86
N ALA A 92 -14.93 -4.17 13.88
CA ALA A 92 -16.16 -3.41 14.02
C ALA A 92 -16.14 -2.76 15.42
N LEU A 93 -15.43 -1.65 15.56
CA LEU A 93 -15.51 -0.80 16.74
C LEU A 93 -16.76 0.06 16.61
N TRP A 94 -17.87 -0.49 17.06
CA TRP A 94 -19.03 0.29 17.52
C TRP A 94 -18.93 0.37 19.05
N HIS A 95 -18.70 1.57 19.56
CA HIS A 95 -19.07 1.96 20.93
C HIS A 95 -20.01 3.16 20.84
#